data_AF-A0A0T6AYV2-F1
#
_entry.id   AF-A0A0T6AYV2-F1
#
_cell.length_a   1.000
_cell.length_b   1.000
_cell.length_c   1.000
_cell.angle_alpha   90.00
_cell.angle_beta   90.00
_cell.angle_gamma   90.00
#
_symmetry.space_group_name_H-M   'P 1'
#
loop_
_entity.id
_entity.type
_entity.pdbx_description
1 polymer ?
#
loop_
_entity_poly.entity_id
_entity_poly.type
_entity_poly.pdbx_seq_one_letter_code
_entity_poly.pdbx_strand_id
1 'polypeptide(L)'
;MDALYHQTNSLIQQTQERFKSLRHAPNAEEIEQQIQEEINFINSNCEKLDLMVSKVPIAQRPYAKMRSDQLKYDNKHLQAALISEQQKRKRQELSRLEREQLLNRRFTPNPDATTLDIDYAMQHQDSMHRAHQGVDEMLLTGTSALESLRSQRFTLKGAHRRIVDMANTLGLSTHTMRLIDRRVAQDKIILFGG
;
A
#
# COMPACT_ATOMS: atom_id res chain seq x y z
N MET A 1 8.59 -23.48 18.10
CA MET A 1 7.78 -22.65 17.19
C MET A 1 8.06 -21.18 17.44
N ASP A 2 7.92 -20.68 18.67
CA ASP A 2 8.18 -19.26 18.98
C ASP A 2 9.61 -18.77 18.71
N ALA A 3 10.63 -19.54 19.09
CA ALA A 3 12.02 -19.16 18.83
C ALA A 3 12.32 -18.97 17.33
N LEU A 4 11.85 -19.90 16.50
CA LEU A 4 12.02 -19.83 15.04
C LEU A 4 11.21 -18.67 14.45
N TYR A 5 10.01 -18.39 14.99
CA TYR A 5 9.23 -17.23 14.58
C TYR A 5 9.97 -15.91 14.87
N HIS A 6 10.50 -15.74 16.07
CA HIS A 6 11.22 -14.51 16.44
C HIS A 6 12.50 -14.34 15.61
N GLN A 7 13.23 -15.43 15.35
CA GLN A 7 14.39 -15.42 14.47
C GLN A 7 14.00 -14.99 13.05
N THR A 8 12.97 -15.59 12.46
CA THR A 8 12.49 -15.23 11.12
C THR A 8 12.03 -13.78 11.05
N ASN A 9 11.34 -13.29 12.08
CA ASN A 9 10.89 -11.90 12.14
C ASN A 9 12.07 -10.91 12.25
N SER A 10 13.09 -11.25 13.03
CA SER A 10 14.32 -10.45 13.11
C SER A 10 15.05 -10.40 11.77
N LEU A 11 15.11 -11.52 11.04
CA LEU A 11 15.69 -11.57 9.70
C LEU A 11 14.90 -10.71 8.71
N ILE A 12 13.57 -10.75 8.74
CA ILE A 12 12.72 -9.88 7.91
C ILE A 12 13.05 -8.40 8.15
N GLN A 13 13.21 -7.98 9.42
CA GLN A 13 13.58 -6.61 9.75
C GLN A 13 14.97 -6.24 9.22
N GLN A 14 15.95 -7.13 9.37
CA GLN A 14 17.30 -6.91 8.83
C GLN A 14 17.27 -6.79 7.30
N THR A 15 16.53 -7.66 6.60
CA THR A 15 16.39 -7.58 5.15
C THR A 15 15.73 -6.27 4.73
N GLN A 16 14.72 -5.78 5.47
CA GLN A 16 14.11 -4.46 5.24
C GLN A 16 15.10 -3.30 5.44
N GLU A 17 15.98 -3.38 6.42
CA GLU A 17 17.04 -2.39 6.62
C GLU A 17 18.07 -2.42 5.48
N ARG A 18 18.46 -3.60 5.01
CA ARG A 18 19.33 -3.74 3.83
C ARG A 18 18.69 -3.15 2.58
N PHE A 19 17.39 -3.31 2.37
CA PHE A 19 16.65 -2.64 1.29
C PHE A 19 16.71 -1.11 1.36
N LYS A 20 16.75 -0.51 2.55
CA LYS A 20 16.94 0.94 2.69
C LYS A 20 18.35 1.36 2.30
N SER A 21 19.36 0.60 2.70
CA SER A 21 20.76 0.85 2.33
C SER A 21 21.03 0.63 0.84
N LEU A 22 20.31 -0.30 0.19
CA LEU A 22 20.41 -0.56 -1.26
C LEU A 22 20.19 0.70 -2.11
N ARG A 23 19.30 1.61 -1.66
CA ARG A 23 19.01 2.85 -2.40
C ARG A 23 20.18 3.85 -2.42
N HIS A 24 21.14 3.72 -1.52
CA HIS A 24 22.22 4.69 -1.33
C HIS A 24 23.62 4.09 -1.55
N ALA A 25 23.72 2.77 -1.74
CA ALA A 25 25.00 2.08 -1.84
C ALA A 25 25.47 1.90 -3.30
N PRO A 26 26.78 2.07 -3.59
CA PRO A 26 27.35 1.80 -4.91
C PRO A 26 27.41 0.29 -5.25
N ASN A 27 27.44 -0.58 -4.24
CA ASN A 27 27.51 -2.04 -4.40
C ASN A 27 26.11 -2.68 -4.45
N ALA A 28 25.25 -2.17 -5.32
CA ALA A 28 23.85 -2.57 -5.33
C ALA A 28 23.64 -4.07 -5.71
N GLU A 29 24.49 -4.64 -6.58
CA GLU A 29 24.38 -6.05 -6.99
C GLU A 29 24.75 -7.03 -5.89
N GLU A 30 25.80 -6.75 -5.12
CA GLU A 30 26.21 -7.59 -3.99
C GLU A 30 25.13 -7.59 -2.89
N ILE A 31 24.54 -6.42 -2.62
CA ILE A 31 23.48 -6.28 -1.62
C ILE A 31 22.20 -7.00 -2.10
N GLU A 32 21.86 -6.93 -3.38
CA GLU A 32 20.73 -7.68 -3.96
C GLU A 32 20.92 -9.20 -3.84
N GLN A 33 22.14 -9.71 -4.09
CA GLN A 33 22.44 -11.14 -3.91
C GLN A 33 22.29 -11.56 -2.45
N GLN A 34 22.81 -10.76 -1.51
CA GLN A 34 22.66 -11.03 -0.08
C GLN A 34 21.19 -11.00 0.36
N ILE A 35 20.40 -10.04 -0.13
CA ILE A 35 18.95 -9.96 0.13
C ILE A 35 18.25 -11.21 -0.42
N GLN A 36 18.63 -11.69 -1.61
CA GLN A 36 18.06 -12.90 -2.20
C GLN A 36 18.39 -14.15 -1.36
N GLU A 37 19.61 -14.26 -0.84
CA GLU A 37 20.02 -15.34 0.07
C GLU A 37 19.22 -15.30 1.38
N GLU A 38 19.04 -14.12 1.98
CA GLU A 38 18.23 -13.94 3.19
C GLU A 38 16.76 -14.30 2.95
N ILE A 39 16.17 -13.90 1.81
CA ILE A 39 14.80 -14.27 1.41
C ILE A 39 14.66 -15.79 1.28
N ASN A 40 15.64 -16.47 0.69
CA ASN A 40 15.65 -17.93 0.56
C ASN A 40 15.72 -18.61 1.95
N PHE A 41 16.52 -18.07 2.86
CA PHE A 41 16.61 -18.57 4.24
C PHE A 41 15.30 -18.35 5.02
N ILE A 42 14.68 -17.17 4.89
CA ILE A 42 13.36 -16.87 5.47
C ILE A 42 12.31 -17.86 4.92
N ASN A 43 12.32 -18.15 3.62
CA ASN A 43 11.40 -19.13 3.03
C ASN A 43 11.58 -20.53 3.61
N SER A 44 12.82 -21.02 3.72
CA SER A 44 13.09 -22.30 4.37
C SER A 44 12.61 -22.33 5.83
N ASN A 45 12.74 -21.23 6.56
CA ASN A 45 12.23 -21.13 7.93
C ASN A 45 10.70 -21.11 7.98
N CYS A 46 10.03 -20.44 7.05
CA CYS A 46 8.57 -20.47 6.92
C CYS A 46 8.05 -21.88 6.61
N GLU A 47 8.71 -22.64 5.75
CA GLU A 47 8.39 -24.05 5.48
C GLU A 47 8.55 -24.93 6.73
N LYS A 48 9.64 -24.74 7.49
CA LYS A 48 9.84 -25.43 8.78
C LYS A 48 8.78 -25.04 9.81
N LEU A 49 8.37 -23.77 9.84
CA LEU A 49 7.30 -23.29 10.71
C LEU A 49 5.96 -23.95 10.33
N ASP A 50 5.63 -24.08 9.05
CA ASP A 50 4.42 -24.79 8.61
C ASP A 50 4.38 -26.25 9.04
N LEU A 51 5.52 -26.95 8.89
CA LEU A 51 5.67 -28.31 9.40
C LEU A 51 5.44 -28.36 10.91
N MET A 52 5.94 -27.37 11.67
CA MET A 52 5.66 -27.26 13.11
C MET A 52 4.19 -26.96 13.40
N VAL A 53 3.51 -26.09 12.63
CA VAL A 53 2.09 -25.75 12.82
C VAL A 53 1.23 -27.01 12.74
N SER A 54 1.52 -27.93 11.82
CA SER A 54 0.80 -29.21 11.71
C SER A 54 0.91 -30.10 12.97
N LYS A 55 1.99 -29.95 13.74
CA LYS A 55 2.30 -30.73 14.96
C LYS A 55 1.73 -30.12 16.25
N VAL A 56 1.21 -28.89 16.21
CA VAL A 56 0.63 -28.19 17.38
C VAL A 56 -0.77 -28.74 17.70
N PRO A 57 -1.21 -28.75 18.99
CA PRO A 57 -2.57 -29.12 19.38
C PRO A 57 -3.67 -28.31 18.67
N ILE A 58 -4.82 -28.93 18.40
CA ILE A 58 -5.90 -28.36 17.57
C ILE A 58 -6.35 -26.97 18.06
N ALA A 59 -6.37 -26.72 19.37
CA ALA A 59 -6.75 -25.43 19.95
C ALA A 59 -5.80 -24.27 19.59
N GLN A 60 -4.51 -24.54 19.41
CA GLN A 60 -3.48 -23.51 19.14
C GLN A 60 -3.09 -23.42 17.66
N ARG A 61 -3.53 -24.38 16.83
CA ARG A 61 -3.27 -24.39 15.38
C ARG A 61 -3.72 -23.12 14.65
N PRO A 62 -4.90 -22.53 14.92
CA PRO A 62 -5.34 -21.32 14.22
C PRO A 62 -4.38 -20.14 14.43
N TYR A 63 -3.94 -19.94 15.68
CA TYR A 63 -3.01 -18.89 16.06
C TYR A 63 -1.61 -19.11 15.46
N ALA A 64 -1.10 -20.35 15.54
CA ALA A 64 0.19 -20.72 14.95
C ALA A 64 0.19 -20.57 13.41
N LYS A 65 -0.93 -20.93 12.76
CA LYS A 65 -1.13 -20.77 11.32
C LYS A 65 -1.15 -19.29 10.92
N MET A 66 -1.92 -18.46 11.62
CA MET A 66 -1.98 -17.02 11.38
C MET A 66 -0.59 -16.38 11.44
N ARG A 67 0.23 -16.75 12.44
CA ARG A 67 1.62 -16.24 12.56
C ARG A 67 2.52 -16.70 11.42
N SER A 68 2.42 -17.97 10.99
CA SER A 68 3.17 -18.47 9.83
C SER A 68 2.76 -17.74 8.55
N ASP A 69 1.46 -17.57 8.35
CA ASP A 69 0.91 -16.92 7.15
C ASP A 69 1.29 -15.43 7.08
N GLN A 70 1.37 -14.74 8.22
CA GLN A 70 1.90 -13.37 8.29
C GLN A 70 3.34 -13.30 7.78
N LEU A 71 4.23 -14.17 8.26
CA LEU A 71 5.64 -14.18 7.83
C LEU A 71 5.78 -14.49 6.34
N LYS A 72 4.94 -15.38 5.78
CA LYS A 72 4.91 -15.65 4.34
C LYS A 72 4.46 -14.45 3.54
N TYR A 73 3.46 -13.72 4.03
CA TYR A 73 2.97 -12.51 3.38
C TYR A 73 4.09 -11.46 3.31
N ASP A 74 4.80 -11.25 4.42
CA ASP A 74 5.93 -10.33 4.49
C ASP A 74 7.08 -10.77 3.57
N ASN A 75 7.41 -12.07 3.51
CA ASN A 75 8.42 -12.60 2.58
C ASN A 75 8.05 -12.37 1.11
N LYS A 76 6.78 -12.60 0.72
CA LYS A 76 6.30 -12.34 -0.64
C LYS A 76 6.45 -10.87 -1.02
N HIS A 77 6.19 -9.95 -0.09
CA HIS A 77 6.41 -8.52 -0.31
C HIS A 77 7.87 -8.17 -0.51
N LEU A 78 8.77 -8.74 0.31
CA LEU A 78 10.21 -8.55 0.13
C LEU A 78 10.68 -9.06 -1.24
N GLN A 79 10.17 -10.22 -1.67
CA GLN A 79 10.51 -10.78 -2.98
C GLN A 79 9.99 -9.91 -4.14
N ALA A 80 8.75 -9.41 -4.05
CA ALA A 80 8.21 -8.48 -5.04
C ALA A 80 8.99 -7.15 -5.09
N ALA A 81 9.40 -6.64 -3.93
CA ALA A 81 10.22 -5.43 -3.83
C ALA A 81 11.59 -5.61 -4.50
N LEU A 82 12.24 -6.77 -4.31
CA LEU A 82 13.51 -7.09 -4.96
C LEU A 82 13.39 -7.09 -6.49
N ILE A 83 12.37 -7.76 -7.02
CA ILE A 83 12.12 -7.85 -8.46
C ILE A 83 11.87 -6.45 -9.04
N SER A 84 11.09 -5.61 -8.36
CA SER A 84 10.81 -4.25 -8.81
C SER A 84 12.08 -3.39 -8.89
N GLU A 85 12.97 -3.47 -7.90
CA GLU A 85 14.21 -2.70 -7.90
C GLU A 85 15.19 -3.19 -8.98
N GLN A 86 15.30 -4.51 -9.17
CA GLN A 86 16.10 -5.11 -10.25
C GLN A 86 15.60 -4.68 -11.63
N GLN A 87 14.28 -4.68 -11.84
CA GLN A 87 13.69 -4.23 -13.10
C GLN A 87 13.95 -2.74 -13.35
N LYS A 88 13.86 -1.91 -12.30
CA LYS A 88 14.14 -0.48 -12.38
C LYS A 88 15.60 -0.22 -12.77
N ARG A 89 16.56 -0.93 -12.16
CA ARG A 89 17.98 -0.84 -12.52
C ARG A 89 18.24 -1.28 -13.97
N LYS A 90 17.74 -2.45 -14.37
CA LYS A 90 17.87 -2.93 -15.76
C LYS A 90 17.29 -1.94 -16.77
N ARG A 91 16.14 -1.33 -16.47
CA ARG A 91 15.53 -0.31 -17.32
C ARG A 91 16.42 0.92 -17.44
N GLN A 92 16.99 1.41 -16.33
CA GLN A 92 17.91 2.54 -16.34
C GLN A 92 19.19 2.24 -17.13
N GLU A 93 19.73 1.03 -17.00
CA GLU A 93 20.89 0.58 -17.76
C GLU A 93 20.60 0.49 -19.26
N LEU A 94 19.47 -0.11 -19.65
CA LEU A 94 19.02 -0.15 -21.04
C LEU A 94 18.85 1.26 -21.63
N SER A 95 18.16 2.16 -20.93
CA SER A 95 18.01 3.55 -21.38
C SER A 95 19.35 4.29 -21.47
N ARG A 96 20.32 3.97 -20.61
CA ARG A 96 21.67 4.53 -20.68
C ARG A 96 22.44 3.99 -21.89
N LEU A 97 22.37 2.69 -22.16
CA LEU A 97 22.98 2.07 -23.34
C LEU A 97 22.38 2.62 -24.64
N GLU A 98 21.06 2.74 -24.73
CA GLU A 98 20.37 3.37 -25.85
C GLU A 98 20.84 4.82 -26.05
N ARG A 99 20.95 5.59 -24.97
CA ARG A 99 21.47 6.96 -25.02
C ARG A 99 22.93 7.01 -25.49
N GLU A 100 23.79 6.12 -25.00
CA GLU A 100 25.19 6.02 -25.43
C GLU A 100 25.29 5.61 -26.91
N GLN A 101 24.42 4.72 -27.40
CA GLN A 101 24.33 4.35 -28.81
C GLN A 101 23.88 5.52 -29.70
N LEU A 102 22.93 6.34 -29.24
CA LEU A 102 22.52 7.56 -29.94
C LEU A 102 23.64 8.60 -29.99
N LEU A 103 24.43 8.74 -28.91
CA LEU A 103 25.59 9.63 -28.86
C LEU A 103 26.74 9.16 -29.77
N ASN A 104 26.94 7.84 -29.87
CA ASN A 104 28.00 7.24 -30.70
C ASN A 104 27.60 7.06 -32.18
N ARG A 105 26.31 7.24 -32.53
CA ARG A 105 25.89 7.31 -33.92
C ARG A 105 26.46 8.59 -34.55
N ARG A 106 27.58 8.45 -35.25
CA ARG A 106 28.17 9.50 -36.09
C ARG A 106 27.11 9.93 -37.11
N PHE A 107 26.66 11.19 -37.03
CA PHE A 107 25.72 11.79 -37.97
C PHE A 107 26.24 11.61 -39.40
N THR A 108 25.72 10.61 -40.12
CA THR A 108 25.84 10.50 -41.57
C THR A 108 24.63 11.22 -42.16
N PRO A 109 24.80 12.30 -42.92
CA PRO A 109 23.68 12.88 -43.66
C PRO A 109 23.31 11.89 -44.76
N ASN A 110 22.26 11.11 -44.56
CA ASN A 110 21.68 10.28 -45.63
C ASN A 110 20.13 10.40 -45.57
N PRO A 111 19.43 10.32 -46.72
CA PRO A 111 18.07 10.84 -46.94
C PRO A 111 16.93 10.08 -46.23
N ASP A 112 17.20 9.03 -45.47
CA ASP A 112 16.19 8.22 -44.76
C ASP A 112 15.69 8.83 -43.45
N ALA A 113 16.09 10.07 -43.12
CA ALA A 113 15.71 10.79 -41.90
C ALA A 113 14.19 10.85 -41.66
N THR A 114 13.38 10.78 -42.73
CA THR A 114 11.91 10.72 -42.65
C THR A 114 11.39 9.47 -41.94
N THR A 115 12.12 8.35 -41.93
CA THR A 115 11.66 7.11 -41.27
C THR A 115 11.87 7.12 -39.75
N LEU A 116 12.88 7.84 -39.25
CA LEU A 116 13.14 7.99 -37.82
C LEU A 116 12.18 8.99 -37.15
N ASP A 117 11.78 10.05 -37.86
CA ASP A 117 10.77 11.01 -37.36
C ASP A 117 9.37 10.39 -37.28
N ILE A 118 9.02 9.47 -38.19
CA ILE A 118 7.72 8.78 -38.17
C ILE A 118 7.57 7.89 -36.94
N ASP A 119 8.62 7.15 -36.55
CA ASP A 119 8.57 6.25 -35.40
C ASP A 119 8.49 7.02 -34.08
N TYR A 120 9.22 8.14 -33.97
CA TYR A 120 9.12 9.05 -32.83
C TYR A 120 7.74 9.74 -32.76
N ALA A 121 7.19 10.18 -33.89
CA ALA A 121 5.85 10.76 -33.96
C ALA A 121 4.76 9.74 -33.58
N MET A 122 4.90 8.48 -34.00
CA MET A 122 3.98 7.40 -33.65
C MET A 122 4.06 7.04 -32.17
N GLN A 123 5.27 6.94 -31.61
CA GLN A 123 5.47 6.73 -30.17
C GLN A 123 4.93 7.90 -29.34
N HIS A 124 5.08 9.13 -29.82
CA HIS A 124 4.52 10.32 -29.19
C HIS A 124 2.98 10.30 -29.22
N GLN A 125 2.38 9.93 -30.35
CA GLN A 125 0.94 9.75 -30.49
C GLN A 125 0.40 8.70 -29.51
N ASP A 126 1.08 7.55 -29.37
CA ASP A 126 0.71 6.51 -28.40
C ASP A 126 0.86 6.97 -26.95
N SER A 127 1.86 7.80 -26.66
CA SER A 127 2.05 8.38 -25.33
C SER A 127 0.94 9.39 -25.01
N MET A 128 0.55 10.21 -26.00
CA MET A 128 -0.55 11.16 -25.90
C MET A 128 -1.89 10.44 -25.70
N HIS A 129 -2.12 9.34 -26.42
CA HIS A 129 -3.35 8.58 -26.28
C HIS A 129 -3.47 7.93 -24.90
N ARG A 130 -2.36 7.38 -24.37
CA ARG A 130 -2.28 6.88 -22.98
C ARG A 130 -2.50 7.99 -21.95
N ALA A 131 -1.93 9.17 -22.16
CA ALA A 131 -2.14 10.32 -21.28
C ALA A 131 -3.60 10.77 -21.28
N HIS A 132 -4.25 10.82 -22.44
CA HIS A 132 -5.67 11.13 -22.57
C HIS A 132 -6.55 10.12 -21.81
N GLN A 133 -6.32 8.82 -22.01
CA GLN A 133 -7.06 7.79 -21.29
C GLN A 133 -6.90 7.89 -19.77
N GLY A 134 -5.68 8.16 -19.28
CA GLY A 134 -5.42 8.35 -17.85
C GLY A 134 -6.11 9.60 -17.27
N VAL A 135 -6.17 10.69 -18.05
CA VAL A 135 -6.91 11.90 -17.67
C VAL A 135 -8.42 11.63 -17.62
N ASP A 136 -8.97 10.92 -18.61
CA ASP A 136 -10.39 10.55 -18.65
C ASP A 136 -10.77 9.68 -17.44
N GLU A 137 -9.92 8.72 -17.05
CA GLU A 137 -10.13 7.91 -15.85
C GLU A 137 -10.09 8.75 -14.56
N MET A 138 -9.15 9.70 -14.46
CA MET A 138 -9.12 10.65 -13.32
C MET A 138 -10.36 11.54 -13.29
N LEU A 139 -10.83 12.03 -14.44
CA LEU A 139 -12.06 12.84 -14.53
C LEU A 139 -13.29 12.01 -14.12
N LEU A 140 -13.40 10.77 -14.60
CA LEU A 140 -14.48 9.87 -14.22
C LEU A 140 -14.48 9.55 -12.72
N THR A 141 -13.30 9.29 -12.16
CA THR A 141 -13.14 9.02 -10.74
C THR A 141 -13.45 10.27 -9.91
N GLY A 142 -12.97 11.43 -10.35
CA GLY A 142 -13.22 12.72 -9.69
C GLY A 142 -14.69 13.09 -9.67
N THR A 143 -15.40 12.90 -10.79
CA THR A 143 -16.85 13.14 -10.87
C THR A 143 -17.63 12.20 -9.97
N SER A 144 -17.27 10.91 -9.93
CA SER A 144 -17.89 9.92 -9.03
C SER A 144 -17.67 10.25 -7.55
N ALA A 145 -16.47 10.71 -7.19
CA ALA A 145 -16.16 11.16 -5.83
C ALA A 145 -16.97 12.41 -5.45
N LEU A 146 -17.08 13.40 -6.35
CA LEU A 146 -17.89 14.60 -6.14
C LEU A 146 -19.39 14.27 -5.99
N GLU A 147 -19.92 13.35 -6.79
CA GLU A 147 -21.31 12.90 -6.68
C GLU A 147 -21.56 12.19 -5.34
N SER A 148 -20.60 11.38 -4.89
CA SER A 148 -20.68 10.73 -3.57
C SER A 148 -20.69 11.75 -2.43
N LEU A 149 -19.82 12.76 -2.49
CA LEU A 149 -19.81 13.85 -1.51
C LEU A 149 -21.11 14.67 -1.54
N ARG A 150 -21.65 14.92 -2.73
CA ARG A 150 -22.95 15.59 -2.90
C ARG A 150 -24.07 14.78 -2.24
N SER A 151 -24.12 13.47 -2.49
CA SER A 151 -25.08 12.56 -1.88
C SER A 151 -24.96 12.55 -0.35
N GLN A 152 -23.75 12.41 0.18
CA GLN A 152 -23.48 12.47 1.62
C GLN A 152 -23.96 13.79 2.24
N ARG A 153 -23.76 14.92 1.57
CA ARG A 153 -24.27 16.23 2.02
C ARG A 153 -25.80 16.25 2.10
N PHE A 154 -26.50 15.68 1.12
CA PHE A 154 -27.97 15.57 1.17
C PHE A 154 -28.43 14.68 2.33
N THR A 155 -27.75 13.55 2.57
CA THR A 155 -28.05 12.67 3.70
C THR A 155 -27.85 13.39 5.03
N LEU A 156 -26.73 14.11 5.18
CA LEU A 156 -26.40 14.87 6.39
C LEU A 156 -27.41 15.99 6.64
N LYS A 157 -27.82 16.70 5.58
CA LYS A 157 -28.87 17.73 5.65
C LYS A 157 -30.22 17.12 6.07
N GLY A 158 -30.54 15.93 5.56
CA GLY A 158 -31.73 15.18 5.96
C GLY A 158 -31.70 14.75 7.43
N ALA A 159 -30.56 14.21 7.89
CA ALA A 159 -30.36 13.83 9.28
C ALA A 159 -30.44 15.06 10.21
N HIS A 160 -29.78 16.17 9.83
CA HIS A 160 -29.84 17.43 10.58
C HIS A 160 -31.28 17.95 10.68
N ARG A 161 -32.04 17.95 9.58
CA ARG A 161 -33.45 18.36 9.59
C ARG A 161 -34.29 17.47 10.50
N ARG A 162 -34.09 16.14 10.46
CA ARG A 162 -34.76 15.21 11.38
C ARG A 162 -34.40 15.47 12.85
N ILE A 163 -33.13 15.76 13.15
CA ILE A 163 -32.70 16.10 14.52
C ILE A 163 -33.38 17.40 14.99
N VAL A 164 -33.42 18.43 14.14
CA VAL A 164 -34.10 19.69 14.44
C VAL A 164 -35.61 19.47 14.64
N ASP A 165 -36.25 18.69 13.77
CA ASP A 165 -37.66 18.35 13.88
C ASP A 165 -37.94 17.51 15.15
N MET A 166 -37.04 16.59 15.53
CA MET A 166 -37.08 15.85 16.79
C MET A 166 -36.89 16.77 17.99
N ALA A 167 -35.99 17.74 17.95
CA ALA A 167 -35.83 18.71 19.03
C ALA A 167 -37.08 19.59 19.21
N ASN A 168 -37.72 19.97 18.10
CA ASN A 168 -38.98 20.72 18.10
C ASN A 168 -40.17 19.88 18.57
N THR A 169 -40.24 18.60 18.20
CA THR A 169 -41.35 17.69 18.56
C THR A 169 -41.20 17.04 19.94
N LEU A 170 -39.98 16.76 20.38
CA LEU A 170 -39.69 16.26 21.74
C LEU A 170 -39.75 17.36 22.80
N GLY A 171 -40.00 18.61 22.41
CA GLY A 171 -40.26 19.71 23.32
C GLY A 171 -39.22 19.74 24.44
N LEU A 172 -38.00 20.20 24.12
CA LEU A 172 -36.99 20.59 25.12
C LEU A 172 -37.52 21.78 25.94
N SER A 173 -38.60 21.59 26.69
CA SER A 173 -38.96 22.49 27.76
C SER A 173 -37.79 22.44 28.74
N THR A 174 -37.28 23.60 29.11
CA THR A 174 -36.18 23.81 30.06
C THR A 174 -36.31 22.97 31.34
N HIS A 175 -37.52 22.50 31.64
CA HIS A 175 -37.81 21.58 32.74
C HIS A 175 -37.32 20.13 32.52
N THR A 176 -37.53 19.52 31.34
CA THR A 176 -37.12 18.12 31.08
C THR A 176 -35.61 17.99 30.99
N MET A 177 -34.92 18.98 30.40
CA MET A 177 -33.45 19.01 30.35
C MET A 177 -32.82 19.09 31.74
N ARG A 178 -33.40 19.88 32.66
CA ARG A 178 -32.95 19.93 34.06
C ARG A 178 -33.17 18.62 34.82
N LEU A 179 -34.21 17.86 34.49
CA LEU A 179 -34.42 16.54 35.11
C LEU A 179 -33.37 15.52 34.66
N ILE A 180 -32.87 15.63 33.42
CA ILE A 180 -31.79 14.80 32.90
C ILE A 180 -30.47 15.15 33.60
N ASP A 181 -30.11 16.42 33.71
CA ASP A 181 -28.88 16.85 34.42
C ASP A 181 -28.88 16.39 35.89
N ARG A 182 -30.05 16.44 36.54
CA ARG A 182 -30.20 15.97 37.93
C ARG A 182 -30.00 14.46 38.06
N ARG A 183 -30.44 13.66 37.08
CA ARG A 183 -30.20 12.21 37.05
C ARG A 183 -28.73 11.87 36.79
N VAL A 184 -28.09 12.55 35.84
CA VAL A 184 -26.66 12.34 35.54
C VAL A 184 -25.78 12.65 36.75
N ALA A 185 -26.12 13.69 37.52
CA ALA A 185 -25.42 14.01 38.76
C ALA A 185 -25.58 12.91 39.83
N GLN A 186 -26.76 12.31 39.94
CA GLN A 186 -27.03 11.20 40.87
C GLN A 186 -26.28 9.93 40.45
N ASP A 187 -26.33 9.56 39.17
CA ASP A 187 -25.63 8.39 38.65
C ASP A 187 -24.11 8.53 38.82
N LYS A 188 -23.57 9.75 38.68
CA LYS A 188 -22.16 10.02 38.97
C LYS A 188 -21.82 9.76 40.45
N ILE A 189 -22.67 10.19 41.37
CA ILE A 189 -22.45 9.95 42.80
C ILE A 189 -22.51 8.45 43.11
N ILE A 190 -23.41 7.71 42.48
CA ILE A 190 -23.52 6.25 42.64
C ILE A 190 -22.29 5.54 42.07
N LEU A 191 -21.75 6.01 40.94
CA LEU A 191 -20.55 5.44 40.31
C LEU A 191 -19.27 5.64 41.12
N PHE A 192 -19.15 6.75 41.86
CA PHE A 192 -17.99 7.04 42.72
C PHE A 192 -18.17 6.59 44.17
N GLY A 193 -19.42 6.36 44.61
CA GLY A 193 -19.77 5.97 45.97
C GLY A 193 -20.10 4.49 46.15
N GLY A 194 -20.13 3.71 45.05
CA GLY A 194 -20.23 2.25 45.05
C GLY A 194 -18.87 1.58 45.02
#